data_AF-A0A1M5V0E8-F1
#
_entry.id   AF-A0A1M5V0E8-F1
#
_cell.length_a   1.000
_cell.length_b   1.000
_cell.length_c   1.000
_cell.angle_alpha   90.00
_cell.angle_beta   90.00
_cell.angle_gamma   90.00
#
_symmetry.space_group_name_H-M   'P 1'
#
loop_
_entity.id
_entity.type
_entity.pdbx_description
1 polymer ?
#
loop_
_entity_poly.entity_id
_entity_poly.type
_entity_poly.pdbx_seq_one_letter_code
_entity_poly.pdbx_strand_id
1 'polypeptide(L)'
;MNHTVLTFNEVQYKAKFGLTVIGQTIKDLNTDLTSFFNEFANNAPLVAPVLIFNSLKKGNPEVEFTLEQVEDMIDEDGGLASPQLKKFLEGFTASIKVDVEPGKQKKAPVKKK
;
A
#
# COMPACT_ATOMS: atom_id res chain seq x y z
N MET A 1 7.06 -3.21 8.66
CA MET A 1 7.98 -2.91 7.53
C MET A 1 7.27 -1.92 6.62
N ASN A 2 7.98 -0.97 6.01
CA ASN A 2 7.41 0.06 5.13
C ASN A 2 7.38 -0.34 3.64
N HIS A 3 7.54 -1.63 3.34
CA HIS A 3 7.46 -2.16 1.99
C HIS A 3 7.17 -3.66 2.02
N THR A 4 6.74 -4.18 0.88
CA THR A 4 6.72 -5.60 0.55
C THR A 4 7.39 -5.81 -0.81
N VAL A 5 7.74 -7.05 -1.13
CA VAL A 5 8.24 -7.44 -2.44
C VAL A 5 7.17 -8.26 -3.12
N LEU A 6 6.71 -7.81 -4.29
CA LEU A 6 5.77 -8.55 -5.13
C LEU A 6 6.54 -9.22 -6.25
N THR A 7 6.10 -10.40 -6.67
CA THR A 7 6.72 -11.14 -7.77
C THR A 7 5.69 -11.40 -8.85
N PHE A 8 5.82 -10.69 -9.97
CA PHE A 8 4.97 -10.85 -11.14
C PHE A 8 5.85 -11.33 -12.30
N ASN A 9 5.43 -12.38 -13.01
CA ASN A 9 6.15 -12.92 -14.17
C ASN A 9 7.66 -13.15 -13.88
N GLU A 10 7.96 -13.77 -12.74
CA GLU A 10 9.33 -14.04 -12.22
C GLU A 10 10.18 -12.79 -11.90
N VAL A 11 9.63 -11.58 -12.08
CA VAL A 11 10.30 -10.31 -11.76
C VAL A 11 9.87 -9.84 -10.37
N GLN A 12 10.85 -9.46 -9.55
CA GLN A 12 10.61 -8.91 -8.22
C GLN A 12 10.51 -7.40 -8.26
N TYR A 13 9.40 -6.87 -7.76
CA TYR A 13 9.15 -5.44 -7.62
C TYR A 13 9.01 -5.05 -6.17
N LYS A 14 9.64 -3.95 -5.80
CA LYS A 14 9.48 -3.38 -4.46
C LYS A 14 8.21 -2.54 -4.43
N ALA A 15 7.28 -2.88 -3.54
CA ALA A 15 6.09 -2.09 -3.27
C ALA A 15 6.28 -1.34 -1.95
N LYS A 16 6.42 -0.01 -1.99
CA LYS A 16 6.57 0.80 -0.77
C LYS A 16 5.22 1.23 -0.22
N PHE A 17 5.14 1.32 1.11
CA PHE A 17 4.00 1.83 1.84
C PHE A 17 4.33 3.19 2.46
N GLY A 18 3.30 3.95 2.83
CA GLY A 18 3.43 5.19 3.60
C GLY A 18 2.46 6.29 3.17
N LEU A 19 2.48 7.40 3.91
CA LEU A 19 1.55 8.50 3.74
C LEU A 19 1.55 9.10 2.32
N THR A 20 2.70 9.19 1.66
CA THR A 20 2.77 9.70 0.29
C THR A 20 2.02 8.80 -0.71
N VAL A 21 2.09 7.48 -0.53
CA VAL A 21 1.39 6.52 -1.39
C VAL A 21 -0.11 6.63 -1.17
N ILE A 22 -0.55 6.69 0.10
CA ILE A 22 -1.95 6.87 0.47
C ILE A 22 -2.48 8.19 -0.10
N GLY A 23 -1.77 9.29 0.11
CA GLY A 23 -2.17 10.61 -0.37
C GLY A 23 -2.27 10.69 -1.90
N GLN A 24 -1.34 10.06 -2.62
CA GLN A 24 -1.41 10.00 -4.08
C GLN A 24 -2.60 9.14 -4.55
N THR A 25 -2.84 8.00 -3.91
CA THR A 25 -3.96 7.11 -4.24
C THR A 25 -5.30 7.81 -4.04
N ILE A 26 -5.47 8.53 -2.93
CA ILE A 26 -6.69 9.30 -2.65
C ILE A 26 -6.91 10.39 -3.69
N LYS A 27 -5.83 11.07 -4.10
CA LYS A 27 -5.88 12.08 -5.16
C LYS A 27 -6.28 11.48 -6.51
N ASP A 28 -5.69 10.35 -6.89
CA ASP A 28 -5.95 9.69 -8.16
C ASP A 28 -7.38 9.14 -8.24
N LEU A 29 -7.89 8.61 -7.13
CA LEU A 29 -9.27 8.13 -7.01
C LEU A 29 -10.30 9.25 -6.79
N ASN A 30 -9.86 10.50 -6.66
CA ASN A 30 -10.71 11.66 -6.34
C ASN A 30 -11.65 11.38 -5.14
N THR A 31 -11.09 10.82 -4.07
CA THR A 31 -11.81 10.44 -2.85
C THR A 31 -11.23 11.14 -1.63
N ASP A 32 -11.75 10.85 -0.44
CA ASP A 32 -11.17 11.28 0.83
C ASP A 32 -10.59 10.10 1.62
N LEU A 33 -9.82 10.38 2.68
CA LEU A 33 -9.14 9.36 3.48
C LEU A 33 -10.11 8.36 4.13
N THR A 34 -11.26 8.83 4.60
CA THR A 34 -12.27 7.98 5.26
C THR A 34 -12.90 7.05 4.23
N SER A 35 -13.31 7.61 3.09
CA SER A 35 -13.90 6.86 1.98
C SER A 35 -12.90 5.82 1.44
N PHE A 36 -11.63 6.18 1.26
CA PHE A 36 -10.58 5.25 0.85
C PHE A 36 -10.44 4.06 1.81
N PHE A 37 -10.39 4.30 3.13
CA PHE A 37 -10.26 3.20 4.08
C PHE A 37 -11.52 2.35 4.20
N ASN A 38 -12.70 2.96 4.03
CA ASN A 38 -13.96 2.22 3.96
C ASN A 38 -14.01 1.31 2.73
N GLU A 39 -13.63 1.81 1.55
CA GLU A 39 -13.53 1.01 0.33
C GLU A 39 -12.45 -0.06 0.46
N PHE A 40 -11.27 0.27 1.01
CA PHE A 40 -10.22 -0.71 1.25
C PHE A 40 -10.69 -1.87 2.14
N ALA A 41 -11.47 -1.59 3.19
CA ALA A 41 -11.95 -2.60 4.13
C ALA A 41 -13.10 -3.46 3.59
N ASN A 42 -14.01 -2.85 2.81
CA ASN A 42 -15.23 -3.51 2.36
C ASN A 42 -15.17 -4.01 0.92
N ASN A 43 -14.36 -3.37 0.08
CA ASN A 43 -14.26 -3.62 -1.35
C ASN A 43 -12.84 -3.31 -1.88
N ALA A 44 -11.85 -4.01 -1.32
CA ALA A 44 -10.43 -3.84 -1.66
C ALA A 44 -10.14 -3.80 -3.18
N PRO A 45 -10.82 -4.57 -4.06
CA PRO A 45 -10.57 -4.51 -5.50
C PRO A 45 -10.79 -3.12 -6.14
N LEU A 46 -11.63 -2.26 -5.56
CA LEU A 46 -11.86 -0.91 -6.10
C LEU A 46 -10.68 0.05 -5.89
N VAL A 47 -9.80 -0.25 -4.92
CA VAL A 47 -8.71 0.63 -4.53
C VAL A 47 -7.33 -0.02 -4.66
N ALA A 48 -7.27 -1.36 -4.61
CA ALA A 48 -6.02 -2.10 -4.58
C ALA A 48 -5.17 -1.89 -5.84
N PRO A 49 -5.69 -1.91 -7.08
CA PRO A 49 -4.86 -1.69 -8.26
C PRO A 49 -4.15 -0.33 -8.26
N VAL A 50 -4.89 0.75 -7.98
CA VAL A 50 -4.33 2.12 -7.91
C VAL A 50 -3.34 2.26 -6.75
N LEU A 51 -3.64 1.62 -5.61
CA LEU A 51 -2.76 1.60 -4.46
C LEU A 51 -1.44 0.85 -4.75
N ILE A 52 -1.53 -0.33 -5.39
CA ILE A 52 -0.38 -1.12 -5.81
C ILE A 52 0.45 -0.35 -6.83
N PHE A 53 -0.19 0.26 -7.82
CA PHE A 53 0.46 1.11 -8.81
C PHE A 53 1.31 2.21 -8.16
N ASN A 54 0.71 2.99 -7.25
CA ASN A 54 1.42 4.05 -6.53
C ASN A 54 2.54 3.50 -5.63
N SER A 55 2.33 2.33 -5.02
CA SER A 55 3.35 1.62 -4.23
C SER A 55 4.54 1.15 -5.06
N LEU A 56 4.31 0.61 -6.27
CA LEU A 56 5.34 0.10 -7.18
C LEU A 56 6.13 1.26 -7.78
N LYS A 57 5.44 2.31 -8.25
CA LYS A 57 6.07 3.54 -8.74
C LYS A 57 6.99 4.16 -7.69
N LYS A 58 6.58 4.18 -6.42
CA LYS A 58 7.41 4.70 -5.32
C LYS A 58 8.58 3.78 -4.96
N GLY A 59 8.40 2.48 -5.12
CA GLY A 59 9.40 1.46 -4.78
C GLY A 59 10.49 1.30 -5.84
N ASN A 60 10.14 1.49 -7.12
CA ASN A 60 11.01 1.30 -8.28
C ASN A 60 10.96 2.56 -9.17
N PRO A 61 11.58 3.68 -8.76
CA PRO A 61 11.46 4.96 -9.46
C PRO A 61 12.07 4.98 -10.87
N GLU A 62 12.93 4.01 -11.18
CA GLU A 62 13.56 3.83 -12.50
C GLU A 62 12.66 3.07 -13.49
N VAL A 63 11.53 2.52 -13.01
CA VAL A 63 10.60 1.73 -13.83
C VAL A 63 9.33 2.53 -14.04
N GLU A 64 8.97 2.74 -15.30
CA GLU A 64 7.69 3.33 -15.66
C GLU A 64 6.60 2.26 -15.61
N PHE A 65 5.68 2.41 -14.67
CA PHE A 65 4.45 1.63 -14.62
C PHE A 65 3.31 2.46 -15.19
N THR A 66 2.33 1.77 -15.75
CA THR A 66 0.98 2.28 -15.99
C THR A 66 0.00 1.56 -15.07
N LEU A 67 -1.19 2.12 -14.87
CA LEU A 67 -2.24 1.46 -14.08
C LEU A 67 -2.69 0.17 -14.76
N GLU A 68 -2.92 0.22 -16.08
CA GLU A 68 -3.31 -0.93 -16.91
C GLU A 68 -2.33 -2.09 -16.77
N GLN A 69 -1.02 -1.84 -16.85
CA GLN A 69 -0.01 -2.89 -16.63
C GLN A 69 -0.09 -3.53 -15.24
N VAL A 70 -0.45 -2.76 -14.21
CA VAL A 70 -0.58 -3.31 -12.85
C VAL A 70 -1.84 -4.14 -12.72
N GLU A 71 -2.93 -3.73 -13.36
CA GLU A 71 -4.17 -4.50 -13.46
C GLU A 71 -3.92 -5.83 -14.18
N ASP A 72 -3.26 -5.78 -15.35
CA ASP A 72 -2.86 -6.98 -16.11
C ASP A 72 -1.98 -7.91 -15.27
N MET A 73 -0.97 -7.39 -14.57
CA MET A 73 -0.11 -8.19 -13.69
C MET A 73 -0.89 -8.90 -12.57
N ILE A 74 -1.90 -8.23 -12.01
CA ILE A 74 -2.75 -8.83 -10.96
C ILE A 74 -3.62 -9.92 -11.58
N ASP A 75 -4.25 -9.66 -12.73
CA ASP A 75 -5.13 -10.60 -13.41
C ASP A 75 -4.38 -11.84 -13.90
N GLU A 76 -3.18 -11.67 -14.47
CA GLU A 76 -2.28 -12.76 -14.88
C GLU A 76 -1.82 -13.62 -13.69
N ASP A 77 -1.60 -13.01 -12.51
CA ASP A 77 -1.25 -13.72 -11.26
C ASP A 77 -2.47 -14.40 -10.59
N GLY A 78 -3.66 -14.30 -11.19
CA GLY A 78 -4.89 -14.95 -10.72
C GLY A 78 -5.97 -13.98 -10.23
N GLY A 79 -5.89 -12.70 -10.58
CA GLY A 79 -6.88 -11.66 -10.29
C GLY A 79 -7.16 -11.54 -8.79
N LEU A 80 -8.43 -11.66 -8.40
CA LEU A 80 -8.83 -11.63 -6.99
C LEU A 80 -8.21 -12.76 -6.15
N ALA A 81 -7.81 -13.86 -6.77
CA ALA A 81 -7.16 -14.98 -6.10
C ALA A 81 -5.62 -14.82 -6.02
N SER A 82 -5.06 -13.79 -6.67
CA SER A 82 -3.63 -13.51 -6.78
C SER A 82 -2.90 -13.63 -5.43
N PRO A 83 -1.88 -14.51 -5.32
CA PRO A 83 -1.02 -14.56 -4.15
C PRO A 83 -0.30 -13.22 -3.89
N GLN A 84 0.10 -12.50 -4.93
CA GLN A 84 0.76 -11.21 -4.78
C GLN A 84 -0.20 -10.12 -4.27
N LEU A 85 -1.44 -10.11 -4.74
CA LEU A 85 -2.47 -9.21 -4.24
C LEU A 85 -2.70 -9.44 -2.74
N LYS A 86 -2.89 -10.69 -2.32
CA LYS A 86 -3.03 -11.04 -0.89
C LYS A 86 -1.83 -10.58 -0.07
N LYS A 87 -0.61 -10.90 -0.54
CA LYS A 87 0.64 -10.48 0.11
C LYS A 87 0.76 -8.96 0.22
N PHE A 88 0.33 -8.23 -0.80
CA PHE A 88 0.31 -6.78 -0.79
C PHE A 88 -0.66 -6.24 0.27
N LEU A 89 -1.91 -6.72 0.26
CA LEU A 89 -2.95 -6.29 1.18
C LEU A 89 -2.57 -6.57 2.64
N GLU A 90 -1.99 -7.73 2.92
CA GLU A 90 -1.46 -8.08 4.25
C GLU A 90 -0.33 -7.15 4.66
N GLY A 91 0.64 -6.93 3.77
CA GLY A 91 1.77 -6.03 4.02
C GLY A 91 1.33 -4.59 4.27
N PHE A 92 0.40 -4.09 3.47
CA PHE A 92 -0.13 -2.74 3.60
C PHE A 92 -0.93 -2.58 4.90
N THR A 93 -1.82 -3.54 5.21
CA THR A 93 -2.57 -3.57 6.48
C THR A 93 -1.63 -3.58 7.69
N ALA A 94 -0.56 -4.38 7.64
CA ALA A 94 0.45 -4.41 8.68
C ALA A 94 1.22 -3.09 8.80
N SER A 95 1.47 -2.39 7.68
CA SER A 95 2.15 -1.09 7.69
C SER A 95 1.32 0.00 8.38
N ILE A 96 0.01 0.01 8.16
CA ILE A 96 -0.89 0.98 8.79
C ILE A 96 -1.03 0.69 10.29
N LYS A 97 -1.20 -0.58 10.68
CA LYS A 97 -1.36 -0.94 12.11
C LYS A 97 -0.18 -0.51 12.98
N VAL A 98 1.03 -0.43 12.41
CA VAL A 98 2.24 -0.01 13.13
C VAL A 98 2.30 1.52 13.29
N ASP A 99 1.79 2.29 12.34
CA ASP A 99 1.77 3.77 12.42
C ASP A 99 0.61 4.31 13.28
N VAL A 100 -0.41 3.50 13.58
CA VAL A 100 -1.57 3.87 14.41
C VAL A 100 -1.52 3.22 15.81
N GLU A 101 -0.34 2.94 16.37
CA GLU A 101 -0.28 2.71 17.83
C GLU A 101 -0.62 4.04 18.54
N PRO A 102 -1.73 4.14 19.30
CA PRO A 102 -2.01 5.32 20.10
C PRO A 102 -0.97 5.41 21.22
N GLY A 103 0.04 6.25 21.03
CA GLY A 103 0.86 6.81 22.08
C GLY A 103 1.53 5.82 23.05
N LYS A 104 2.69 5.27 22.66
CA LYS A 104 3.80 5.27 23.62
C LYS A 104 4.37 6.68 23.70
N GLN A 105 3.66 7.57 24.43
CA GLN A 105 4.29 8.75 25.00
C GLN A 105 5.46 8.25 25.85
N LYS A 106 6.67 8.30 25.30
CA LYS A 106 7.89 8.27 26.12
C LYS A 106 7.78 9.48 27.04
N LYS A 107 7.34 9.26 28.28
CA LYS A 107 7.46 10.25 29.35
C LYS A 107 8.92 10.67 29.39
N ALA A 108 9.20 11.90 28.98
CA ALA A 108 10.49 12.51 29.21
C ALA A 108 10.79 12.43 30.73
N PRO A 109 11.98 11.99 31.16
CA PRO A 109 12.29 11.97 32.57
C PRO A 109 12.31 13.42 33.07
N VAL A 110 11.35 13.77 33.91
CA VAL A 110 11.34 15.05 34.63
C VAL A 110 12.57 15.04 35.54
N LYS A 111 13.61 15.80 35.16
CA LYS A 111 14.69 16.14 36.09
C LYS A 111 14.07 17.01 37.19
N LYS A 112 13.90 16.43 38.39
CA LYS A 112 13.71 17.23 39.60
C LYS A 112 14.99 18.02 39.86
N LYS A 113 14.88 19.35 39.92
CA LYS A 113 15.81 20.25 40.59
C LYS A 113 15.00 21.14 41.50
#